data_AF-A0A9N7ZDS4-F1
#
_entry.id   AF-A0A9N7ZDS4-F1
#
_cell.length_a   1.000
_cell.length_b   1.000
_cell.length_c   1.000
_cell.angle_alpha   90.00
_cell.angle_beta   90.00
_cell.angle_gamma   90.00
#
_symmetry.space_group_name_H-M   'P 1'
#
loop_
_entity.id
_entity.type
_entity.pdbx_description
1 polymer ?
#
loop_
_entity_poly.entity_id
_entity_poly.type
_entity_poly.pdbx_seq_one_letter_code
_entity_poly.pdbx_strand_id
1 'polypeptide(L)'
;MFGKTIRYAGYGEGFDDVIIQGDLDELRFVAFYTRSEEVVAVASMNYDPIVSRVAEVLGSGKTIKKRDVETGDISWLIDKGSQ
;
A
#
# COMPACT_ATOMS: atom_id res chain seq x y z
N MET A 1 11.72 -21.19 6.71
CA MET A 1 11.16 -19.93 6.17
C MET A 1 9.65 -20.18 6.01
N PHE A 2 8.87 -20.03 7.07
CA PHE A 2 7.50 -20.57 7.17
C PHE A 2 6.47 -19.44 7.36
N GLY A 3 5.50 -19.33 6.45
CA GLY A 3 4.20 -18.68 6.67
C GLY A 3 4.09 -17.15 6.54
N LYS A 4 5.15 -16.44 6.14
CA LYS A 4 5.10 -14.98 5.92
C LYS A 4 5.25 -14.67 4.44
N THR A 5 4.24 -14.00 3.86
CA THR A 5 4.21 -13.62 2.45
C THR A 5 4.18 -12.10 2.35
N ILE A 6 5.11 -11.54 1.57
CA ILE A 6 5.02 -10.15 1.10
C ILE A 6 4.23 -10.16 -0.20
N ARG A 7 3.26 -9.26 -0.30
CA ARG A 7 2.59 -8.94 -1.57
C ARG A 7 3.06 -7.59 -2.06
N TYR A 8 3.19 -7.44 -3.38
CA TYR A 8 3.66 -6.21 -4.01
C TYR A 8 2.83 -5.89 -5.25
N ALA A 9 2.59 -4.60 -5.51
CA ALA A 9 1.98 -4.11 -6.75
C ALA A 9 2.52 -2.73 -7.12
N GLY A 10 2.51 -2.43 -8.43
CA GLY A 10 3.00 -1.16 -8.99
C GLY A 10 4.43 -1.23 -9.49
N TYR A 11 4.99 -0.06 -9.81
CA TYR A 11 6.35 0.08 -10.33
C TYR A 11 7.11 1.12 -9.50
N GLY A 12 7.93 0.65 -8.58
CA GLY A 12 8.60 1.51 -7.60
C GLY A 12 9.85 2.23 -8.11
N GLU A 13 10.32 2.02 -9.34
CA GLU A 13 11.57 2.68 -9.79
C GLU A 13 11.44 4.21 -9.74
N GLY A 14 12.43 4.85 -9.11
CA GLY A 14 12.45 6.30 -8.95
C GLY A 14 11.50 6.85 -7.89
N PHE A 15 11.06 6.01 -6.93
CA PHE A 15 10.43 6.51 -5.69
C PHE A 15 11.41 7.42 -4.94
N ASP A 16 10.88 8.42 -4.23
CA ASP A 16 11.66 9.37 -3.41
C ASP A 16 11.33 9.27 -1.91
N ASP A 17 10.25 8.58 -1.54
CA ASP A 17 9.88 8.35 -0.15
C ASP A 17 9.12 7.02 0.05
N VAL A 18 9.11 6.53 1.28
CA VAL A 18 8.38 5.33 1.69
C VAL A 18 7.61 5.59 2.97
N ILE A 19 6.29 5.46 2.90
CA ILE A 19 5.40 5.61 4.05
C ILE A 19 5.04 4.22 4.58
N ILE A 20 5.36 3.98 5.85
CA ILE A 20 5.05 2.74 6.54
C ILE A 20 3.79 2.92 7.40
N GLN A 21 2.85 2.01 7.26
CA GLN A 21 1.66 1.89 8.11
C GLN A 21 1.64 0.52 8.79
N GLY A 22 1.33 0.48 10.08
CA GLY A 22 1.35 -0.74 10.90
C GLY A 22 2.67 -0.93 11.65
N ASP A 23 3.00 -2.19 11.95
CA ASP A 23 4.10 -2.57 12.83
C ASP A 23 5.08 -3.51 12.11
N LEU A 24 6.35 -3.08 12.05
CA LEU A 24 7.43 -3.81 11.41
C LEU A 24 7.94 -4.97 12.28
N ASP A 25 7.90 -4.83 13.61
CA ASP A 25 8.31 -5.86 14.58
C ASP A 25 7.30 -7.01 14.60
N GLU A 26 5.99 -6.69 14.53
CA GLU A 26 4.93 -7.69 14.38
C GLU A 26 4.83 -8.28 12.97
N LEU A 27 5.58 -7.73 12.01
CA LEU A 27 5.55 -8.14 10.60
C LEU A 27 4.12 -8.04 10.03
N ARG A 28 3.41 -6.96 10.42
CA ARG A 28 2.06 -6.60 10.00
C ARG A 28 2.08 -5.14 9.57
N PHE A 29 2.46 -4.90 8.32
CA PHE A 29 2.65 -3.55 7.81
C PHE A 29 2.31 -3.42 6.32
N VAL A 30 2.17 -2.18 5.89
CA VAL A 30 2.11 -1.74 4.50
C VAL A 30 3.19 -0.70 4.27
N ALA A 31 3.90 -0.82 3.15
CA ALA A 31 4.86 0.16 2.66
C ALA A 31 4.33 0.76 1.36
N PHE A 32 4.02 2.05 1.37
CA PHE A 32 3.65 2.82 0.19
C PHE A 32 4.89 3.52 -0.34
N TYR A 33 5.29 3.18 -1.55
CA TYR A 33 6.38 3.86 -2.25
C TYR A 33 5.79 5.05 -2.99
N THR A 34 6.32 6.24 -2.75
CA THR A 34 5.83 7.47 -3.37
C THR A 34 6.89 8.11 -4.24
N ARG A 35 6.43 8.82 -5.26
CA ARG A 35 7.24 9.75 -6.03
C ARG A 35 6.52 11.08 -6.05
N SER A 36 7.13 12.10 -5.45
CA SER A 36 6.47 13.38 -5.18
C SER A 36 5.17 13.15 -4.41
N GLU A 37 4.02 13.58 -4.92
CA GLU A 37 2.74 13.52 -4.20
C GLU A 37 1.92 12.25 -4.49
N GLU A 38 2.50 11.24 -5.13
CA GLU A 38 1.76 10.09 -5.68
C GLU A 38 2.35 8.76 -5.24
N VAL A 39 1.48 7.82 -4.86
CA VAL A 39 1.85 6.42 -4.63
C VAL A 39 2.08 5.74 -5.97
N VAL A 40 3.27 5.17 -6.16
CA VAL A 40 3.69 4.49 -7.40
C VAL A 40 3.77 2.98 -7.23
N ALA A 41 3.94 2.50 -6.00
CA ALA A 41 3.91 1.09 -5.67
C ALA A 41 3.53 0.86 -4.21
N VAL A 42 3.16 -0.38 -3.88
CA VAL A 42 2.87 -0.82 -2.52
C VAL A 42 3.46 -2.20 -2.27
N ALA A 43 3.98 -2.41 -1.06
CA ALA A 43 4.24 -3.73 -0.49
C ALA A 43 3.43 -3.91 0.79
N SER A 44 2.99 -5.13 1.11
CA SER A 44 2.45 -5.41 2.44
C SER A 44 2.84 -6.79 2.95
N MET A 45 2.87 -6.93 4.27
CA MET A 45 3.00 -8.19 4.97
C MET A 45 1.83 -8.35 5.95
N ASN A 46 1.09 -9.45 5.85
CA ASN A 46 -0.07 -9.78 6.69
C ASN A 46 -1.14 -8.66 6.80
N TYR A 47 -1.29 -7.88 5.74
CA TYR A 47 -2.16 -6.69 5.68
C TYR A 47 -3.05 -6.71 4.42
N ASP A 48 -3.65 -7.87 4.15
CA ASP A 48 -4.63 -8.04 3.06
C ASP A 48 -5.96 -7.36 3.39
N PRO A 49 -6.71 -6.89 2.38
CA PRO A 49 -6.48 -7.01 0.93
C PRO A 49 -5.78 -5.79 0.27
N ILE A 50 -5.03 -4.99 1.03
CA ILE A 50 -4.59 -3.65 0.59
C ILE A 50 -3.82 -3.65 -0.74
N VAL A 51 -2.90 -4.60 -0.95
CA VAL A 51 -2.10 -4.64 -2.18
C VAL A 51 -2.99 -4.81 -3.43
N SER A 52 -3.99 -5.69 -3.36
CA SER A 52 -4.94 -5.88 -4.46
C SER A 52 -5.76 -4.62 -4.73
N ARG A 53 -6.15 -3.90 -3.67
CA ARG A 53 -6.92 -2.66 -3.82
C ARG A 53 -6.11 -1.54 -4.47
N VAL A 54 -4.86 -1.36 -4.03
CA VAL A 54 -3.96 -0.37 -4.64
C VAL A 54 -3.66 -0.75 -6.09
N ALA A 55 -3.45 -2.04 -6.39
CA ALA A 55 -3.26 -2.52 -7.75
C ALA A 55 -4.44 -2.17 -8.67
N GLU A 56 -5.67 -2.31 -8.18
CA GLU A 56 -6.88 -1.94 -8.93
C GLU A 56 -6.93 -0.43 -9.20
N VAL A 57 -6.62 0.40 -8.20
CA VAL A 57 -6.59 1.87 -8.35
C VAL A 57 -5.55 2.26 -9.41
N LEU A 58 -4.32 1.77 -9.29
CA LEU A 58 -3.24 2.04 -10.25
C LEU A 58 -3.56 1.52 -11.65
N GLY A 59 -4.11 0.31 -11.75
CA GLY A 59 -4.52 -0.30 -13.02
C GLY A 59 -5.67 0.43 -13.72
N SER A 60 -6.51 1.13 -12.96
CA SER A 60 -7.58 2.00 -13.51
C SER A 60 -7.08 3.37 -13.99
N GLY A 61 -5.77 3.64 -13.89
CA GLY A 61 -5.18 4.95 -14.21
C GLY A 61 -5.49 6.04 -13.17
N LYS A 62 -6.04 5.65 -12.01
CA LYS A 62 -6.25 6.55 -10.86
C LYS A 62 -5.02 6.52 -9.96
N THR A 63 -4.88 7.57 -9.15
CA THR A 63 -3.74 7.73 -8.26
C THR A 63 -4.19 7.89 -6.81
N ILE A 64 -3.38 7.36 -5.88
CA ILE A 64 -3.47 7.62 -4.45
C ILE A 64 -2.47 8.71 -4.11
N LYS A 65 -2.88 9.76 -3.40
CA LYS A 65 -1.94 10.82 -3.01
C LYS A 65 -1.15 10.44 -1.77
N LYS A 66 0.10 10.89 -1.71
CA LYS A 66 1.01 10.68 -0.58
C LYS A 66 0.33 11.04 0.75
N ARG A 67 -0.24 12.25 0.82
CA ARG A 67 -0.99 12.75 1.98
C ARG A 67 -2.12 11.81 2.45
N ASP A 68 -2.73 11.02 1.57
CA ASP A 68 -3.88 10.16 1.92
C ASP A 68 -3.42 8.90 2.67
N VAL A 69 -2.14 8.54 2.57
CA VAL A 69 -1.52 7.40 3.28
C VAL A 69 -0.57 7.83 4.40
N GLU A 70 -0.26 9.12 4.53
CA GLU A 70 0.50 9.69 5.66
C GLU A 70 -0.34 9.82 6.94
N THR A 71 -1.66 9.97 6.84
CA THR A 71 -2.54 10.28 7.99
C THR A 71 -2.79 9.10 8.94
N GLY A 72 -2.27 7.91 8.64
CA GLY A 72 -2.43 6.71 9.47
C GLY A 72 -3.73 5.93 9.21
N ASP A 73 -4.78 6.58 8.71
CA ASP A 73 -6.04 5.91 8.38
C ASP A 73 -6.07 5.44 6.92
N ILE A 74 -5.84 4.15 6.74
CA ILE A 74 -5.91 3.47 5.44
C ILE A 74 -7.12 2.53 5.32
N SER A 75 -8.11 2.65 6.22
CA SER A 75 -9.27 1.75 6.27
C SER A 75 -10.10 1.78 4.98
N TRP A 76 -10.09 2.92 4.28
CA TRP A 76 -10.72 3.10 2.98
C TRP A 76 -10.11 2.25 1.85
N LEU A 77 -8.90 1.70 2.04
CA LEU A 77 -8.28 0.71 1.15
C LEU A 77 -8.68 -0.74 1.48
N ILE A 78 -9.32 -0.96 2.62
CA ILE A 78 -9.75 -2.27 3.12
C ILE A 78 -11.25 -2.45 2.90
N ASP A 79 -12.04 -1.40 3.14
CA ASP A 79 -13.49 -1.46 3.05
C ASP A 79 -14.01 -1.29 1.62
N LYS A 80 -14.44 -2.42 1.04
CA LYS A 80 -15.65 -2.52 0.21
C LYS A 80 -16.29 -3.91 0.35
N GLY A 81 -16.90 -4.15 1.51
CA GLY A 81 -18.11 -4.98 1.58
C GLY A 81 -19.31 -4.11 1.24
N SER A 82 -20.24 -4.61 0.43
CA SER A 82 -21.49 -3.96 -0.04
C SER A 82 -21.37 -3.16 -1.35
N GLN A 83 -21.26 -3.89 -2.46
CA GLN A 83 -22.19 -3.68 -3.57
C GLN A 83 -23.17 -4.85 -3.60
#